data_AF-A0A532D5Y4-F1
#
_entry.id   AF-A0A532D5Y4-F1
#
_cell.length_a   1.000
_cell.length_b   1.000
_cell.length_c   1.000
_cell.angle_alpha   90.00
_cell.angle_beta   90.00
_cell.angle_gamma   90.00
#
_symmetry.space_group_name_H-M   'P 1'
#
loop_
_entity.id
_entity.type
_entity.pdbx_description
1 polymer ?
#
loop_
_entity_poly.entity_id
_entity_poly.type
_entity_poly.pdbx_seq_one_letter_code
_entity_poly.pdbx_strand_id
1 'polypeptide(L)'
;MSQHLFRTTHQHRPVLITMGWDRPLQYVFLTVKRLDPAEDGRESDYLYTNLDDETTEPSSLEYYCAQLTRLGLEIPPSMRHAVADDEAQNVGNKQVEYHADGSCRVLYGETD
;
A
#
# COMPACT_ATOMS: atom_id res chain seq x y z
N MET A 1 -9.29 6.47 6.48
CA MET A 1 -7.96 6.25 5.85
C MET A 1 -7.94 6.72 4.40
N SER A 2 -6.82 7.24 3.93
CA SER A 2 -6.50 7.26 2.50
C SER A 2 -5.99 5.87 2.07
N GLN A 3 -6.25 5.48 0.83
CA GLN A 3 -5.83 4.21 0.26
C GLN A 3 -5.24 4.43 -1.12
N HIS A 4 -3.99 4.04 -1.30
CA HIS A 4 -3.32 4.06 -2.59
C HIS A 4 -3.05 2.61 -3.00
N LEU A 5 -3.61 2.22 -4.13
CA LEU A 5 -3.58 0.87 -4.66
C LEU A 5 -2.61 0.81 -5.83
N PHE A 6 -1.70 -0.14 -5.84
CA PHE A 6 -0.80 -0.37 -6.96
C PHE A 6 -0.76 -1.84 -7.31
N ARG A 7 -1.16 -2.15 -8.55
CA ARG A 7 -1.13 -3.52 -9.07
C ARG A 7 0.21 -3.78 -9.74
N THR A 8 0.88 -4.82 -9.31
CA THR A 8 2.18 -5.23 -9.85
C THR A 8 2.31 -6.75 -9.82
N THR A 9 3.49 -7.26 -10.10
CA THR A 9 3.80 -8.69 -10.06
C THR A 9 4.96 -8.96 -9.12
N HIS A 10 4.81 -9.98 -8.28
CA HIS A 10 5.88 -10.53 -7.44
C HIS A 10 6.11 -11.97 -7.88
N GLN A 11 7.34 -12.32 -8.28
CA GLN A 11 7.69 -13.67 -8.75
C GLN A 11 6.71 -14.22 -9.82
N HIS A 12 6.38 -13.39 -10.82
CA HIS A 12 5.42 -13.69 -11.89
C HIS A 12 3.96 -13.89 -11.46
N ARG A 13 3.63 -13.64 -10.19
CA ARG A 13 2.26 -13.70 -9.68
C ARG A 13 1.70 -12.30 -9.47
N PRO A 14 0.43 -12.04 -9.81
CA PRO A 14 -0.18 -10.73 -9.66
C PRO A 14 -0.40 -10.41 -8.17
N VAL A 15 0.06 -9.23 -7.75
CA VAL A 15 -0.10 -8.73 -6.40
C VAL A 15 -0.67 -7.31 -6.40
N LEU A 16 -1.37 -6.98 -5.32
CA LEU A 16 -1.89 -5.66 -5.03
C LEU A 16 -1.19 -5.12 -3.79
N ILE A 17 -0.47 -4.02 -3.98
CA ILE A 17 0.11 -3.24 -2.91
C ILE A 17 -0.92 -2.17 -2.53
N THR A 18 -1.32 -2.15 -1.26
CA THR A 18 -2.18 -1.09 -0.72
C THR A 18 -1.43 -0.40 0.40
N MET A 19 -1.21 0.91 0.25
CA MET A 19 -0.55 1.75 1.24
C MET A 19 -1.37 3.02 1.47
N GLY A 20 -1.35 3.58 2.67
CA GLY A 20 -2.04 4.84 2.90
C GLY A 20 -1.92 5.37 4.31
N TRP A 21 -2.59 6.48 4.57
CA TRP A 21 -2.62 7.15 5.88
C TRP A 21 -3.94 6.88 6.59
N ASP A 22 -3.90 6.37 7.81
CA ASP A 22 -5.07 6.29 8.65
C ASP A 22 -5.19 7.52 9.56
N ARG A 23 -6.02 8.49 9.15
CA ARG A 23 -6.30 9.70 9.93
C ARG A 23 -6.75 9.43 11.38
N PRO A 24 -7.71 8.55 11.71
CA PRO A 24 -8.09 8.37 13.10
C PRO A 24 -7.00 7.72 13.96
N LEU A 25 -6.19 6.83 13.41
CA LEU A 25 -5.15 6.12 14.13
C LEU A 25 -3.75 6.75 14.01
N GLN A 26 -3.61 7.77 13.15
CA GLN A 26 -2.39 8.56 12.92
C GLN A 26 -1.16 7.69 12.56
N TYR A 27 -1.34 6.72 11.66
CA TYR A 27 -0.23 5.91 11.15
C TYR A 27 -0.36 5.57 9.66
N VAL A 28 0.78 5.34 9.01
CA VAL A 28 0.86 4.78 7.66
C VAL A 28 0.67 3.28 7.73
N PHE A 29 -0.15 2.70 6.87
CA PHE A 29 -0.31 1.25 6.78
C PHE A 29 0.15 0.72 5.43
N LEU A 30 0.52 -0.56 5.41
CA LEU A 30 0.93 -1.26 4.19
C LEU A 30 0.40 -2.70 4.22
N THR A 31 -0.20 -3.11 3.12
CA THR A 31 -0.53 -4.50 2.83
C THR A 31 -0.09 -4.87 1.43
N VAL A 32 0.35 -6.11 1.24
CA VAL A 32 0.68 -6.69 -0.05
C VAL A 32 -0.11 -7.98 -0.16
N LYS A 33 -1.10 -8.00 -1.05
CA LYS A 33 -2.03 -9.11 -1.23
C LYS A 33 -1.79 -9.79 -2.58
N ARG A 34 -1.79 -11.12 -2.62
CA ARG A 34 -1.90 -11.89 -3.87
C ARG A 34 -3.29 -11.74 -4.47
N LEU A 35 -3.35 -11.64 -5.80
CA LEU A 35 -4.59 -11.58 -6.55
C LEU A 35 -4.96 -12.93 -7.16
N ASP A 36 -3.99 -13.85 -7.26
CA ASP A 36 -4.22 -15.25 -7.61
C ASP A 36 -4.68 -16.07 -6.39
N PRO A 37 -5.50 -17.12 -6.62
CA PRO A 37 -5.93 -18.01 -5.54
C PRO A 37 -4.74 -18.80 -4.98
N ALA A 38 -4.70 -18.96 -3.66
CA ALA A 38 -3.75 -19.84 -3.00
C ALA A 38 -3.89 -21.28 -3.53
N GLU A 39 -2.78 -21.91 -3.93
CA GLU A 39 -2.80 -23.19 -4.65
C GLU A 39 -3.34 -24.36 -3.82
N ASP A 40 -3.29 -24.28 -2.48
CA ASP A 40 -3.78 -25.34 -1.56
C ASP A 40 -4.55 -24.80 -0.34
N GLY A 41 -4.95 -23.51 -0.34
CA GLY A 41 -5.62 -22.88 0.81
C GLY A 41 -4.79 -22.81 2.11
N ARG A 42 -3.53 -23.26 2.08
CA ARG A 42 -2.57 -23.18 3.20
C ARG A 42 -1.73 -21.91 3.17
N GLU A 43 -1.72 -21.21 2.05
CA GLU A 43 -0.97 -19.97 1.88
C GLU A 43 -1.84 -18.76 2.22
N SER A 44 -1.31 -17.83 3.02
CA SER A 44 -1.98 -16.57 3.32
C SER A 44 -2.19 -15.75 2.05
N ASP A 45 -3.36 -15.14 1.85
CA ASP A 45 -3.54 -14.20 0.73
C ASP A 45 -2.59 -13.00 0.82
N TYR A 46 -2.01 -12.72 1.98
CA TYR A 46 -1.08 -11.60 2.19
C TYR A 46 0.37 -12.08 2.16
N LEU A 47 1.18 -11.46 1.30
CA LEU A 47 2.64 -11.56 1.35
C LEU A 47 3.22 -10.70 2.47
N TYR A 48 2.54 -9.60 2.78
CA TYR A 48 2.89 -8.69 3.86
C TYR A 48 1.65 -7.96 4.36
N THR A 49 1.57 -7.76 5.67
CA THR A 49 0.56 -6.90 6.29
C THR A 49 1.15 -6.27 7.53
N ASN A 50 0.99 -4.97 7.70
CA ASN A 50 1.45 -4.26 8.88
C ASN A 50 0.79 -4.76 10.19
N LEU A 51 -0.29 -5.54 10.10
CA LEU A 51 -0.95 -6.15 11.26
C LEU A 51 -0.20 -7.36 11.82
N ASP A 52 0.60 -8.03 10.97
CA ASP A 52 1.45 -9.17 11.35
C ASP A 52 2.89 -8.71 11.63
N ASP A 53 3.21 -7.46 11.31
CA ASP A 53 4.50 -6.85 11.58
C ASP A 53 4.65 -6.62 13.10
N GLU A 54 5.67 -7.24 13.67
CA GLU A 54 5.99 -7.22 15.10
C GLU A 54 6.53 -5.86 15.61
N THR A 55 6.56 -4.83 14.76
CA THR A 55 6.93 -3.47 15.19
C THR A 55 5.92 -2.91 16.18
N THR A 56 6.42 -2.50 17.35
CA THR A 56 5.62 -1.93 18.44
C THR A 56 5.22 -0.47 18.23
N GLU A 57 5.71 0.18 17.18
CA GLU A 57 5.47 1.59 16.89
C GLU A 57 4.90 1.79 15.48
N PRO A 58 4.00 2.77 15.29
CA PRO A 58 3.51 3.14 13.97
C PRO A 58 4.70 3.53 13.09
N SER A 59 4.99 2.69 12.11
CA SER A 59 6.18 2.83 11.30
C SER A 59 6.00 3.90 10.22
N SER A 60 7.06 4.65 9.93
CA SER A 60 7.02 5.73 8.94
C SER A 60 6.87 5.19 7.52
N LEU A 61 6.45 6.04 6.58
CA LEU A 61 6.39 5.72 5.14
C LEU A 61 7.70 5.09 4.61
N GLU A 62 8.85 5.58 5.08
CA GLU A 62 10.17 5.07 4.66
C GLU A 62 10.43 3.64 5.12
N TYR A 63 9.94 3.26 6.31
CA TYR A 63 10.03 1.88 6.81
C TYR A 63 9.29 0.92 5.88
N TYR A 64 8.05 1.26 5.51
CA TYR A 64 7.26 0.42 4.61
C TYR A 64 7.82 0.37 3.20
N CYS A 65 8.42 1.46 2.71
CA CYS A 65 9.17 1.42 1.45
C CYS A 65 10.34 0.44 1.53
N ALA A 66 11.10 0.44 2.64
CA ALA A 66 12.19 -0.50 2.83
C ALA A 66 11.70 -1.97 2.93
N GLN A 67 10.54 -2.22 3.54
CA GLN A 67 9.93 -3.56 3.57
C GLN A 67 9.52 -4.03 2.17
N LEU A 68 8.96 -3.14 1.35
CA LEU A 68 8.67 -3.46 -0.06
C LEU A 68 9.95 -3.80 -0.83
N THR A 69 11.02 -2.99 -0.69
CA THR A 69 12.30 -3.28 -1.34
C THR A 69 12.87 -4.63 -0.91
N ARG A 70 12.73 -5.01 0.37
CA ARG A 70 13.14 -6.33 0.87
C ARG A 70 12.37 -7.49 0.23
N LEU A 71 11.10 -7.27 -0.11
CA LEU A 71 10.27 -8.21 -0.87
C LEU A 71 10.55 -8.17 -2.38
N GLY A 72 11.46 -7.32 -2.86
CA GLY A 72 11.70 -7.11 -4.29
C GLY A 72 10.54 -6.39 -5.00
N LEU A 73 9.76 -5.62 -4.24
CA LEU A 73 8.64 -4.81 -4.71
C LEU A 73 8.97 -3.33 -4.57
N GLU A 74 8.43 -2.53 -5.49
CA GLU A 74 8.57 -1.08 -5.48
C GLU A 74 7.22 -0.44 -5.83
N ILE A 75 6.97 0.74 -5.27
CA ILE A 75 5.78 1.55 -5.59
C ILE A 75 6.19 2.74 -6.47
N PRO A 76 5.27 3.25 -7.31
CA PRO A 76 5.53 4.45 -8.09
C PRO A 76 5.92 5.65 -7.21
N PRO A 77 6.85 6.52 -7.65
CA PRO A 77 7.20 7.74 -6.91
C PRO A 77 6.00 8.67 -6.66
N SER A 78 5.04 8.67 -7.58
CA SER A 78 3.77 9.42 -7.43
C SER A 78 2.94 8.92 -6.26
N MET A 79 2.83 7.60 -6.09
CA MET A 79 2.15 6.98 -4.95
C MET A 79 2.85 7.30 -3.63
N ARG A 80 4.19 7.18 -3.59
CA ARG A 80 4.98 7.53 -2.40
C ARG A 80 4.75 8.98 -1.96
N HIS A 81 4.84 9.94 -2.89
CA HIS A 81 4.60 11.35 -2.58
C HIS A 81 3.16 11.59 -2.12
N ALA A 82 2.17 10.94 -2.73
CA ALA A 82 0.77 11.13 -2.36
C ALA A 82 0.43 10.62 -0.95
N VAL A 83 1.09 9.56 -0.48
CA VAL A 83 0.96 9.08 0.91
C VAL A 83 1.65 10.02 1.89
N ALA A 84 2.84 10.53 1.56
CA ALA A 84 3.54 11.51 2.39
C ALA A 84 2.74 12.81 2.53
N ASP A 85 2.10 13.25 1.45
CA ASP A 85 1.22 14.43 1.47
C ASP A 85 -0.03 14.19 2.33
N ASP A 86 -0.63 13.00 2.26
CA ASP A 86 -1.77 12.65 3.12
C ASP A 86 -1.44 12.69 4.60
N GLU A 87 -0.27 12.15 4.96
CA GLU A 87 0.24 12.19 6.32
C GLU A 87 0.41 13.65 6.78
N ALA A 88 1.08 14.47 5.96
CA ALA A 88 1.36 15.87 6.29
C ALA A 88 0.09 16.75 6.38
N GLN A 89 -0.89 16.52 5.50
CA GLN A 89 -2.15 17.26 5.44
C GLN A 89 -3.25 16.63 6.32
N ASN A 90 -2.96 15.48 6.94
CA ASN A 90 -3.92 14.67 7.68
C ASN A 90 -5.20 14.35 6.88
N VAL A 91 -5.01 13.99 5.60
CA VAL A 91 -6.08 13.67 4.65
C VAL A 91 -6.41 12.19 4.72
N GLY A 92 -7.70 11.89 4.79
CA GLY A 92 -8.22 10.53 4.74
C GLY A 92 -9.37 10.42 3.74
N ASN A 93 -10.06 9.29 3.74
CA ASN A 93 -11.28 9.05 2.96
C ASN A 93 -11.10 9.24 1.46
N LYS A 94 -9.91 8.92 0.95
CA LYS A 94 -9.61 8.91 -0.48
C LYS A 94 -9.07 7.56 -0.91
N GLN A 95 -9.29 7.20 -2.16
CA GLN A 95 -8.82 5.97 -2.76
C GLN A 95 -8.32 6.24 -4.18
N VAL A 96 -7.06 5.92 -4.46
CA VAL A 96 -6.41 6.14 -5.76
C VAL A 96 -5.73 4.85 -6.21
N GLU A 97 -5.97 4.45 -7.45
CA GLU A 97 -5.28 3.33 -8.10
C GLU A 97 -4.15 3.85 -8.98
N TYR A 98 -2.98 3.22 -8.91
CA TYR A 98 -1.80 3.51 -9.69
C TYR A 98 -1.47 2.32 -10.57
N HIS A 99 -0.91 2.63 -11.73
CA HIS A 99 -0.50 1.66 -12.74
C HIS A 99 1.00 1.78 -13.02
N ALA A 100 1.59 0.69 -13.54
CA ALA A 100 3.02 0.61 -13.78
C ALA A 100 3.53 1.57 -14.87
N ASP A 101 2.64 2.07 -15.72
CA ASP A 101 2.92 3.11 -16.71
C ASP A 101 3.00 4.52 -16.10
N GLY A 102 2.82 4.64 -14.77
CA GLY A 102 2.82 5.90 -14.03
C GLY A 102 1.48 6.63 -14.04
N SER A 103 0.46 6.09 -14.72
CA SER A 103 -0.89 6.65 -14.66
C SER A 103 -1.55 6.34 -13.31
N CYS A 104 -2.46 7.21 -12.89
CA CYS A 104 -3.29 6.97 -11.73
C CYS A 104 -4.75 7.32 -12.00
N ARG A 105 -5.64 6.66 -11.26
CA ARG A 105 -7.08 6.81 -11.32
C ARG A 105 -7.63 6.99 -9.92
N VAL A 106 -8.29 8.11 -9.66
CA VAL A 106 -9.04 8.31 -8.42
C VAL A 106 -10.30 7.42 -8.48
N LEU A 107 -10.45 6.54 -7.48
CA LEU A 107 -11.59 5.63 -7.36
C LEU A 107 -12.66 6.21 -6.45
N TYR A 108 -12.26 6.91 -5.38
CA TYR A 108 -13.14 7.53 -4.40
C TYR A 108 -12.41 8.66 -3.68
N GLY A 109 -13.12 9.70 -3.24
CA GLY A 109 -12.55 10.81 -2.48
C GLY A 109 -13.10 12.15 -2.93
N GLU A 110 -13.24 13.09 -1.99
CA GLU A 110 -13.56 14.49 -2.29
C GLU A 110 -12.38 15.08 -3.08
N THR A 111 -12.52 15.15 -4.40
CA THR A 111 -11.84 16.18 -5.17
C THR A 111 -12.48 17.49 -4.74
N ASP A 112 -11.71 18.31 -4.02
CA ASP A 112 -12.06 19.72 -3.75
C ASP A 112 -12.58 20.42 -5.02
#